data_AF-A0A1C6S836-F1
#
_entry.id   AF-A0A1C6S836-F1
#
_cell.length_a   1.000
_cell.length_b   1.000
_cell.length_c   1.000
_cell.angle_alpha   90.00
_cell.angle_beta   90.00
_cell.angle_gamma   90.00
#
_symmetry.space_group_name_H-M   'P 1'
#
loop_
_entity.id
_entity.type
_entity.pdbx_description
1 polymer ?
#
loop_
_entity_poly.entity_id
_entity_poly.type
_entity_poly.pdbx_seq_one_letter_code
_entity_poly.pdbx_strand_id
1 'polypeptide(L)'
;MKRRILHVLAAMTVVLAGSAVAAAPASASDRFGFVCNLKENTWLRTAPHGSVLLTLTAGRGFRWHGEVWAIDNDTWIYGHGAEYPSVDGWVPAGNTTC
;
A
#
# COMPACT_ATOMS: atom_id res chain seq x y z
N MET A 1 -18.19 -40.67 18.12
CA MET A 1 -18.37 -39.80 16.94
C MET A 1 -18.35 -38.28 17.22
N LYS A 2 -18.00 -37.79 18.44
CA LYS A 2 -18.01 -36.33 18.75
C LYS A 2 -16.68 -35.60 18.56
N ARG A 3 -15.55 -36.30 18.46
CA ARG A 3 -14.23 -35.66 18.33
C ARG A 3 -13.85 -35.29 16.88
N ARG A 4 -14.33 -36.01 15.87
CA ARG A 4 -13.94 -35.77 14.46
C ARG A 4 -14.57 -34.51 13.85
N ILE A 5 -15.75 -34.12 14.29
CA ILE A 5 -16.47 -32.94 13.79
C ILE A 5 -15.77 -31.63 14.24
N LEU A 6 -15.18 -31.64 15.43
CA LEU A 6 -14.49 -30.47 15.98
C LEU A 6 -13.23 -30.07 15.18
N HIS A 7 -12.54 -31.06 14.61
CA HIS A 7 -11.29 -30.84 13.86
C HIS A 7 -11.56 -30.24 12.47
N VAL A 8 -12.73 -30.52 11.89
CA VAL A 8 -13.13 -29.95 10.59
C VAL A 8 -13.51 -28.48 10.75
N LEU A 9 -14.21 -28.10 11.83
CA LEU A 9 -14.55 -26.69 12.07
C LEU A 9 -13.32 -25.83 12.37
N ALA A 10 -12.34 -26.33 13.10
CA ALA A 10 -11.11 -25.58 13.39
C ALA A 10 -10.23 -25.36 12.15
N ALA A 11 -10.29 -26.25 11.16
CA ALA A 11 -9.59 -26.07 9.90
C ALA A 11 -10.28 -25.06 8.97
N MET A 12 -11.62 -24.98 8.99
CA MET A 12 -12.36 -24.04 8.15
C MET A 12 -12.24 -22.57 8.58
N THR A 13 -12.00 -22.29 9.87
CA THR A 13 -11.83 -20.91 10.35
C THR A 13 -10.51 -20.28 9.95
N VAL A 14 -9.45 -21.08 9.72
CA VAL A 14 -8.12 -20.55 9.32
C VAL A 14 -8.08 -20.16 7.83
N VAL A 15 -8.90 -20.79 6.98
CA VAL A 15 -8.89 -20.53 5.53
C VAL A 15 -9.57 -19.20 5.17
N LEU A 16 -10.54 -18.72 5.96
CA LEU A 16 -11.18 -17.42 5.72
C LEU A 16 -10.35 -16.21 6.18
N ALA A 17 -9.27 -16.41 6.94
CA ALA A 17 -8.37 -15.33 7.35
C ALA A 17 -7.39 -14.93 6.22
N GLY A 18 -7.37 -15.67 5.10
CA GLY A 18 -6.81 -15.22 3.84
C GLY A 18 -7.79 -14.28 3.12
N SER A 19 -8.34 -13.30 3.83
CA SER A 19 -9.07 -12.22 3.21
C SER A 19 -8.09 -11.55 2.25
N ALA A 20 -8.31 -11.73 0.95
CA ALA A 20 -7.79 -10.82 -0.06
C ALA A 20 -8.09 -9.42 0.49
N VAL A 21 -7.04 -8.70 0.90
CA VAL A 21 -7.19 -7.34 1.40
C VAL A 21 -7.71 -6.58 0.19
N ALA A 22 -9.02 -6.33 0.17
CA ALA A 22 -9.66 -5.68 -0.95
C ALA A 22 -8.86 -4.42 -1.24
N ALA A 23 -8.43 -4.26 -2.50
CA ALA A 23 -7.65 -3.11 -2.92
C ALA A 23 -8.41 -1.84 -2.54
N ALA A 24 -8.03 -1.24 -1.41
CA ALA A 24 -8.66 -0.04 -0.91
C ALA A 24 -7.98 1.14 -1.61
N PRO A 25 -8.74 1.99 -2.34
CA PRO A 25 -8.16 3.18 -2.91
C PRO A 25 -7.61 4.06 -1.79
N ALA A 26 -6.57 4.84 -2.08
CA ALA A 26 -6.15 5.88 -1.16
C ALA A 26 -7.27 6.91 -1.03
N SER A 27 -7.57 7.34 0.20
CA SER A 27 -8.64 8.30 0.45
C SER A 27 -8.38 9.60 -0.31
N ALA A 28 -9.46 10.24 -0.78
CA ALA A 28 -9.38 11.58 -1.32
C ALA A 28 -8.80 12.54 -0.27
N SER A 29 -7.96 13.48 -0.73
CA SER A 29 -7.45 14.60 0.04
C SER A 29 -7.76 15.89 -0.74
N ASP A 30 -7.69 17.04 -0.07
CA ASP A 30 -7.93 18.34 -0.72
C ASP A 30 -6.79 18.73 -1.68
N ARG A 31 -5.69 17.98 -1.69
CA ARG A 31 -4.63 18.12 -2.70
C ARG A 31 -5.05 17.44 -4.01
N PHE A 32 -4.80 18.13 -5.11
CA PHE A 32 -4.87 17.53 -6.44
C PHE A 32 -4.04 16.25 -6.51
N GLY A 33 -4.53 15.23 -7.22
CA GLY A 33 -3.78 14.01 -7.40
C GLY A 33 -4.47 12.89 -8.16
N PHE A 34 -3.74 11.79 -8.39
CA PHE A 34 -4.19 10.57 -9.04
C PHE A 34 -4.17 9.39 -8.07
N VAL A 35 -5.13 8.45 -8.20
CA VAL A 35 -5.09 7.20 -7.42
C VAL A 35 -4.29 6.21 -8.25
N CYS A 36 -3.14 5.83 -7.73
CA CYS A 36 -2.31 4.76 -8.28
C CYS A 36 -2.49 3.50 -7.43
N ASN A 37 -2.10 2.35 -7.97
CA ASN A 37 -2.00 1.10 -7.22
C ASN A 37 -0.54 0.77 -6.91
N LEU A 38 -0.27 0.29 -5.69
CA LEU A 38 1.04 -0.24 -5.32
C LEU A 38 1.20 -1.65 -5.91
N LYS A 39 2.24 -1.86 -6.72
CA LYS A 39 2.54 -3.16 -7.33
C LYS A 39 3.22 -4.12 -6.36
N GLU A 40 3.90 -3.58 -5.36
CA GLU A 40 4.68 -4.31 -4.38
C GLU A 40 4.71 -3.56 -3.04
N ASN A 41 5.18 -4.25 -1.99
CA ASN A 41 5.42 -3.60 -0.71
C ASN A 41 6.53 -2.57 -0.90
N THR A 42 6.30 -1.34 -0.43
CA THR A 42 7.28 -0.27 -0.63
C THR A 42 7.44 0.58 0.62
N TRP A 43 8.56 1.26 0.72
CA TRP A 43 8.82 2.19 1.81
C TRP A 43 8.38 3.59 1.42
N LEU A 44 7.58 4.21 2.28
CA LEU A 44 7.32 5.64 2.23
C LEU A 44 8.50 6.35 2.89
N ARG A 45 9.12 7.32 2.22
CA ARG A 45 10.33 8.00 2.69
C ARG A 45 10.14 9.51 2.82
N THR A 46 10.99 10.15 3.63
CA THR A 46 11.01 11.61 3.79
C THR A 46 11.48 12.35 2.52
N ALA A 47 12.33 11.71 1.73
CA ALA A 47 12.89 12.19 0.46
C ALA A 47 13.30 10.96 -0.37
N PRO A 48 13.61 11.11 -1.68
CA PRO A 48 14.30 10.08 -2.45
C PRO A 48 15.54 9.58 -1.70
N HIS A 49 15.63 8.25 -1.51
CA HIS A 49 16.69 7.59 -0.73
C HIS A 49 16.86 8.06 0.74
N GLY A 50 15.96 8.90 1.25
CA GLY A 50 15.97 9.40 2.63
C GLY A 50 15.48 8.38 3.67
N SER A 51 15.23 8.82 4.90
CA SER A 51 14.75 7.96 5.98
C SER A 51 13.39 7.32 5.65
N VAL A 52 13.21 6.07 6.06
CA VAL A 52 11.92 5.38 5.96
C VAL A 52 10.99 5.93 7.04
N LEU A 53 9.80 6.35 6.63
CA LEU A 53 8.70 6.76 7.51
C LEU A 53 7.88 5.54 7.95
N LEU A 54 7.48 4.73 6.97
CA LEU A 54 6.66 3.53 7.17
C LEU A 54 6.72 2.62 5.95
N THR A 55 6.13 1.43 6.07
CA THR A 55 5.94 0.49 4.97
C THR A 55 4.49 0.54 4.48
N LEU A 56 4.31 0.58 3.16
CA LEU A 56 3.03 0.47 2.50
C LEU A 56 2.85 -0.92 1.90
N THR A 57 1.63 -1.44 2.00
CA THR A 57 1.29 -2.80 1.55
C THR A 57 0.95 -2.83 0.06
N ALA A 58 1.49 -3.83 -0.65
CA ALA A 58 1.19 -4.11 -2.05
C ALA A 58 -0.33 -4.28 -2.30
N GLY A 59 -0.77 -3.96 -3.51
CA GLY A 59 -2.17 -4.09 -3.93
C GLY A 59 -3.11 -3.02 -3.36
N ARG A 60 -2.61 -2.08 -2.56
CA ARG A 60 -3.39 -0.97 -2.01
C ARG A 60 -3.17 0.31 -2.80
N GLY A 61 -4.08 1.26 -2.64
CA GLY A 61 -4.00 2.55 -3.31
C GLY A 61 -2.89 3.44 -2.75
N PHE A 62 -2.31 4.25 -3.62
CA PHE A 62 -1.42 5.37 -3.33
C PHE A 62 -1.97 6.62 -4.01
N ARG A 63 -2.14 7.71 -3.27
CA ARG A 63 -2.59 8.99 -3.80
C ARG A 63 -1.37 9.83 -4.16
N TRP A 64 -1.07 9.93 -5.45
CA TRP A 64 0.00 10.79 -5.94
C TRP A 64 -0.47 12.25 -5.98
N HIS A 65 0.25 13.16 -5.34
CA HIS A 65 -0.08 14.59 -5.26
C HIS A 65 0.43 15.44 -6.45
N GLY A 66 0.87 14.81 -7.54
CA GLY A 66 1.36 15.50 -8.74
C GLY A 66 2.83 15.92 -8.69
N GLU A 67 3.50 15.77 -7.55
CA GLU A 67 4.93 16.11 -7.40
C GLU A 67 5.82 14.92 -7.77
N VAL A 68 6.91 15.21 -8.48
CA VAL A 68 7.87 14.22 -9.00
C VAL A 68 9.28 14.68 -8.66
N TRP A 69 10.12 13.74 -8.28
CA TRP A 69 11.56 13.96 -8.12
C TRP A 69 12.32 12.88 -8.90
N ALA A 70 12.96 13.28 -9.98
CA ALA A 70 13.87 12.43 -10.74
C ALA A 70 15.31 12.64 -10.25
N ILE A 71 16.00 11.56 -9.85
CA ILE A 71 17.41 11.54 -9.50
C ILE A 71 18.04 10.34 -10.20
N ASP A 72 19.13 10.59 -10.92
CA ASP A 72 19.80 9.57 -11.75
C ASP A 72 18.82 8.86 -12.69
N ASN A 73 18.63 7.56 -12.50
CA ASN A 73 17.72 6.71 -13.27
C ASN A 73 16.40 6.39 -12.52
N ASP A 74 16.19 6.96 -11.33
CA ASP A 74 15.03 6.70 -10.49
C ASP A 74 14.07 7.90 -10.51
N THR A 75 12.79 7.61 -10.69
CA THR A 75 11.71 8.59 -10.55
C THR A 75 10.94 8.31 -9.28
N TRP A 76 10.71 9.33 -8.47
CA TRP A 76 9.96 9.26 -7.22
C TRP A 76 8.70 10.12 -7.31
N ILE A 77 7.62 9.66 -6.69
CA ILE A 77 6.36 10.39 -6.61
C ILE A 77 5.98 10.65 -5.14
N TYR A 78 5.45 11.84 -4.89
CA TYR A 78 5.05 12.27 -3.55
C TYR A 78 3.56 12.04 -3.30
N GLY A 79 3.21 11.57 -2.12
CA GLY A 79 1.82 11.26 -1.78
C GLY A 79 1.67 10.43 -0.52
N HIS A 80 0.49 9.85 -0.33
CA HIS A 80 0.17 8.99 0.80
C HIS A 80 -0.44 7.65 0.38
N GLY A 81 -0.26 6.63 1.22
CA GLY A 81 -0.91 5.34 1.04
C GLY A 81 -2.31 5.29 1.65
N ALA A 82 -3.15 4.39 1.14
CA ALA A 82 -4.52 4.17 1.66
C ALA A 82 -4.55 3.78 3.14
N GLU A 83 -3.48 3.18 3.64
CA GLU A 83 -3.34 2.73 5.03
C GLU A 83 -3.02 3.87 5.99
N TYR A 84 -2.37 4.92 5.49
CA TYR A 84 -1.83 6.02 6.29
C TYR A 84 -2.13 7.36 5.59
N PRO A 85 -3.40 7.78 5.51
CA PRO A 85 -3.80 8.95 4.72
C PRO A 85 -3.33 10.29 5.29
N SER A 86 -2.77 10.29 6.50
CA SER A 86 -2.22 11.48 7.17
C SER A 86 -0.68 11.57 7.09
N VAL A 87 -0.02 10.62 6.42
CA VAL A 87 1.43 10.58 6.31
C VAL A 87 1.82 10.61 4.84
N ASP A 88 2.34 11.76 4.42
CA ASP A 88 2.87 11.94 3.09
C ASP A 88 4.36 11.58 3.04
N GLY A 89 4.81 11.15 1.88
CA GLY A 89 6.22 10.93 1.59
C GLY A 89 6.44 10.48 0.16
N TRP A 90 7.63 9.98 -0.09
CA TRP A 90 8.10 9.59 -1.41
C TRP A 90 8.15 8.07 -1.55
N VAL A 91 7.62 7.58 -2.68
CA VAL A 91 7.79 6.19 -3.14
C VAL A 91 8.41 6.18 -4.53
N PRO A 92 9.15 5.13 -4.93
CA PRO A 92 9.59 5.00 -6.31
C PRO A 92 8.38 4.87 -7.23
N ALA A 93 8.32 5.67 -8.29
CA ALA A 93 7.26 5.64 -9.29
C ALA A 93 7.12 4.25 -9.91
N GLY A 94 8.26 3.56 -10.09
CA GLY A 94 8.36 2.18 -10.56
C GLY A 94 7.64 1.16 -9.69
N ASN A 95 7.29 1.48 -8.44
CA ASN A 95 6.53 0.60 -7.54
C ASN A 95 5.02 0.83 -7.64
N THR A 96 4.59 1.78 -8.48
CA THR A 96 3.18 2.13 -8.68
C THR A 96 2.70 1.86 -10.10
N THR A 97 1.38 1.77 -10.26
CA THR A 97 0.70 1.89 -11.55
C THR A 97 -0.28 3.04 -11.45
N CYS A 98 0.06 4.10 -12.16
CA CYS A 98 -0.78 5.21 -12.57
C CYS A 98 -0.81 5.15 -14.12
#